data_AF-A0A655NR36-F1
#
_entry.id   AF-A0A655NR36-F1
#
_cell.length_a   1.000
_cell.length_b   1.000
_cell.length_c   1.000
_cell.angle_alpha   90.00
_cell.angle_beta   90.00
_cell.angle_gamma   90.00
#
_symmetry.space_group_name_H-M   'P 1'
#
loop_
_entity.id
_entity.type
_entity.pdbx_description
1 polymer ?
#
loop_
_entity_poly.entity_id
_entity_poly.type
_entity_poly.pdbx_seq_one_letter_code
_entity_poly.pdbx_strand_id
1 'polypeptide(L)'
;MLRQDEAQKVWDTALKMIAERKIPLRKQTDSMVETDWVDWVSEDEDVTIGSRYLMSMVETNNRYGFKISLIGWRENGQVQTVSTTNKERYNAFMTNLVTTRYDSDVRAEAARRAQELVKQIPITMGSDRSGFPVIIARTPYDVLWQRLPELLPKMGFTIEERNQSQGTVKAKYAAPDDEFWQQVGVKPIELKSGTYTFLFGDLGNRTSINVTDSAGKPVNEALLKEMVPVLSAVVDKK
;
A
#
# COMPACT_ATOMS: atom_id res chain seq x y z
N MET A 1 3.08 22.82 13.73
CA MET A 1 1.73 22.62 14.33
C MET A 1 0.90 21.87 13.31
N LEU A 2 0.10 20.92 13.78
CA LEU A 2 -0.61 19.98 12.93
C LEU A 2 -1.91 20.60 12.42
N ARG A 3 -2.37 20.16 11.25
CA ARG A 3 -3.76 20.39 10.84
C ARG A 3 -4.70 19.59 11.75
N GLN A 4 -5.95 20.00 11.87
CA GLN A 4 -6.93 19.35 12.75
C GLN A 4 -7.10 17.85 12.42
N ASP A 5 -7.18 17.53 11.13
CA ASP A 5 -7.30 16.16 10.63
C ASP A 5 -6.05 15.32 10.92
N GLU A 6 -4.86 15.90 10.78
CA GLU A 6 -3.60 15.23 11.12
C GLU A 6 -3.49 14.98 12.62
N ALA A 7 -3.84 15.96 13.46
CA ALA A 7 -3.84 15.80 14.92
C ALA A 7 -4.82 14.70 15.37
N GLN A 8 -6.01 14.65 14.76
CA GLN A 8 -7.00 13.60 15.04
C GLN A 8 -6.47 12.22 14.64
N LYS A 9 -5.84 12.07 13.48
CA LYS A 9 -5.28 10.77 13.06
C LYS A 9 -4.13 10.30 13.97
N VAL A 10 -3.31 11.21 14.47
CA VAL A 10 -2.27 10.87 15.45
C VAL A 10 -2.90 10.42 16.77
N TRP A 11 -3.97 11.10 17.22
CA TRP A 11 -4.75 10.70 18.39
C TRP A 11 -5.36 9.30 18.23
N ASP A 12 -6.04 9.04 17.13
CA ASP A 12 -6.66 7.75 16.83
C ASP A 12 -5.61 6.63 16.75
N THR A 13 -4.45 6.92 16.15
CA THR A 13 -3.31 6.00 16.13
C THR A 13 -2.82 5.66 17.53
N ALA A 14 -2.72 6.66 18.42
CA ALA A 14 -2.30 6.44 19.80
C ALA A 14 -3.29 5.56 20.56
N LEU A 15 -4.60 5.80 20.43
CA LEU A 15 -5.64 4.96 21.04
C LEU A 15 -5.62 3.53 20.51
N LYS A 16 -5.46 3.36 19.19
CA LYS A 16 -5.34 2.04 18.55
C LYS A 16 -4.12 1.28 19.09
N MET A 17 -2.97 1.94 19.19
CA MET A 17 -1.75 1.36 19.74
C MET A 17 -1.93 0.92 21.20
N ILE A 18 -2.59 1.74 22.03
CA ILE A 18 -2.93 1.41 23.42
C ILE A 18 -3.79 0.14 23.46
N ALA A 19 -4.83 0.06 22.64
CA ALA A 19 -5.73 -1.08 22.57
C ALA A 19 -5.02 -2.36 22.09
N GLU A 20 -4.20 -2.27 21.04
CA GLU A 20 -3.44 -3.40 20.48
C GLU A 20 -2.42 -3.96 21.48
N ARG A 21 -1.76 -3.08 22.24
CA ARG A 21 -0.83 -3.45 23.31
C ARG A 21 -1.53 -3.84 24.61
N LYS A 22 -2.86 -3.79 24.65
CA LYS A 22 -3.68 -4.09 25.84
C LYS A 22 -3.26 -3.29 27.07
N ILE A 23 -2.84 -2.04 26.85
CA ILE A 23 -2.45 -1.14 27.93
C ILE A 23 -3.71 -0.75 28.71
N PRO A 24 -3.81 -1.04 30.03
CA PRO A 24 -4.97 -0.65 30.81
C PRO A 24 -5.09 0.87 30.90
N LEU A 25 -6.31 1.37 31.03
CA LEU A 25 -6.59 2.80 31.13
C LEU A 25 -7.17 3.14 32.49
N ARG A 26 -6.67 4.22 33.10
CA ARG A 26 -7.21 4.75 34.36
C ARG A 26 -8.33 5.75 34.10
N LYS A 27 -8.19 6.52 33.02
CA LYS A 27 -9.18 7.52 32.61
C LYS A 27 -9.14 7.70 31.10
N GLN A 28 -10.29 7.88 30.49
CA GLN A 28 -10.40 8.23 29.08
C GLN A 28 -11.55 9.22 28.89
N THR A 29 -11.31 10.19 28.02
CA THR A 29 -12.27 11.17 27.51
C THR A 29 -12.01 11.34 26.01
N ASP A 30 -12.81 12.15 25.33
CA ASP A 30 -12.66 12.36 23.88
C ASP A 30 -11.31 12.96 23.49
N SER A 31 -10.68 13.75 24.38
CA SER A 31 -9.45 14.49 24.11
C SER A 31 -8.30 14.20 25.07
N MET A 32 -8.46 13.27 26.00
CA MET A 32 -7.46 12.95 27.01
C MET A 32 -7.57 11.49 27.47
N VAL A 33 -6.43 10.82 27.57
CA VAL A 33 -6.31 9.46 28.07
C VAL A 33 -5.17 9.37 29.08
N GLU A 34 -5.45 8.75 30.20
CA GLU A 34 -4.50 8.40 31.24
C GLU A 34 -4.31 6.89 31.24
N THR A 35 -3.10 6.44 30.92
CA THR A 35 -2.77 5.01 30.95
C THR A 35 -2.54 4.54 32.38
N ASP A 36 -2.75 3.26 32.61
CA ASP A 36 -2.09 2.56 33.71
C ASP A 36 -0.64 2.21 33.31
N TRP A 37 0.02 1.37 34.09
CA TRP A 37 1.41 0.97 33.88
C TRP A 37 1.62 0.37 32.50
N VAL A 38 2.53 0.99 31.75
CA VAL A 38 3.13 0.48 30.53
C VAL A 38 4.49 -0.08 30.93
N ASP A 39 4.64 -1.40 30.84
CA ASP A 39 5.90 -2.07 31.16
C ASP A 39 6.82 -2.11 29.93
N TRP A 40 8.06 -1.65 30.13
CA TRP A 40 9.14 -1.73 29.18
C TRP A 40 10.04 -2.89 29.58
N VAL A 41 10.04 -3.92 28.75
CA VAL A 41 10.97 -5.04 28.88
C VAL A 41 12.11 -4.78 27.91
N SER A 42 13.31 -4.57 28.44
CA SER A 42 14.55 -4.61 27.66
C SER A 42 15.08 -6.03 27.73
N GLU A 43 15.48 -6.62 26.59
CA GLU A 43 16.08 -7.97 26.57
C GLU A 43 17.46 -7.99 27.26
N ASP A 44 18.11 -6.83 27.38
CA ASP A 44 19.49 -6.68 27.87
C ASP A 44 19.60 -6.12 29.30
N GLU A 45 18.49 -5.76 29.95
CA GLU A 45 18.51 -5.19 31.31
C GLU A 45 17.61 -5.99 32.27
N ASP A 46 18.14 -6.37 33.44
CA ASP A 46 17.40 -7.02 34.54
C ASP A 46 16.37 -6.08 35.23
N VAL A 47 16.27 -4.84 34.77
CA VAL A 47 15.42 -3.81 35.38
C VAL A 47 14.09 -3.72 34.65
N THR A 48 13.00 -3.94 35.37
CA THR A 48 11.65 -3.75 34.84
C THR A 48 11.21 -2.30 35.06
N ILE A 49 10.99 -1.59 33.96
CA ILE A 49 10.58 -0.20 33.99
C ILE A 49 9.10 -0.10 33.65
N GLY A 50 8.32 0.51 34.54
CA GLY A 50 6.92 0.84 34.31
C GLY A 50 6.75 2.35 34.18
N SER A 51 5.98 2.80 33.19
CA SER A 51 5.60 4.20 33.07
C SER A 51 4.11 4.40 32.91
N ARG A 52 3.61 5.55 33.38
CA ARG A 52 2.23 6.00 33.13
C ARG A 52 2.25 7.28 32.32
N TYR A 53 1.36 7.37 31.34
CA TYR A 53 1.28 8.53 30.46
C TYR A 53 -0.08 9.21 30.55
N LEU A 54 -0.02 10.53 30.48
CA LEU A 54 -1.13 11.37 30.11
C LEU A 54 -0.94 11.80 28.67
N MET A 55 -1.86 11.39 27.80
CA MET A 55 -1.93 11.85 26.42
C MET A 55 -3.14 12.76 26.27
N SER A 56 -2.99 13.87 25.53
CA SER A 56 -4.08 14.81 25.31
C SER A 56 -3.98 15.51 23.97
N MET A 57 -5.13 15.85 23.39
CA MET A 57 -5.23 16.80 22.30
C MET A 57 -5.15 18.23 22.85
N VAL A 58 -4.42 19.09 22.15
CA VAL A 58 -4.25 20.50 22.48
C VAL A 58 -4.82 21.31 21.34
N GLU A 59 -5.70 22.25 21.67
CA GLU A 59 -6.25 23.23 20.73
C GLU A 59 -6.01 24.63 21.31
N THR A 60 -5.32 25.50 20.56
CA THR A 60 -5.13 26.91 20.97
C THR A 60 -5.01 27.78 19.74
N ASN A 61 -5.83 28.83 19.62
CA ASN A 61 -5.81 29.78 18.49
C ASN A 61 -5.83 29.06 17.11
N ASN A 62 -6.73 28.09 16.94
CA ASN A 62 -6.86 27.25 15.73
C ASN A 62 -5.59 26.46 15.37
N ARG A 63 -4.74 26.18 16.37
CA ARG A 63 -3.57 25.31 16.25
C ARG A 63 -3.83 24.03 17.04
N TYR A 64 -3.69 22.90 16.35
CA TYR A 64 -3.91 21.59 16.91
C TYR A 64 -2.58 20.92 17.23
N GLY A 65 -2.56 20.16 18.31
CA GLY A 65 -1.38 19.45 18.79
C GLY A 65 -1.75 18.21 19.56
N PHE A 66 -0.78 17.31 19.68
CA PHE A 66 -0.87 16.13 20.50
C PHE A 66 0.24 16.21 21.54
N LYS A 67 -0.12 16.05 22.82
CA LYS A 67 0.81 16.16 23.94
C LYS A 67 0.85 14.83 24.68
N ILE A 68 2.06 14.33 24.89
CA ILE A 68 2.35 13.17 25.75
C ILE A 68 3.11 13.66 26.98
N SER A 69 2.79 13.12 28.15
CA SER A 69 3.48 13.44 29.39
C SER A 69 3.58 12.22 30.29
N LEU A 70 4.79 11.89 30.72
CA LEU A 70 5.08 10.93 31.76
C LEU A 70 4.58 11.49 33.09
N ILE A 71 3.65 10.76 33.72
CA ILE A 71 3.00 11.12 34.98
C ILE A 71 3.28 10.13 36.11
N GLY A 72 3.84 8.97 35.79
CA GLY A 72 4.22 7.96 36.79
C GLY A 72 5.43 7.16 36.33
N TRP A 73 6.27 6.82 37.29
CA TRP A 73 7.50 6.06 37.09
C TRP A 73 7.59 4.94 38.12
N ARG A 74 7.91 3.74 37.64
CA ARG A 74 8.11 2.54 38.45
C ARG A 74 9.35 1.83 37.95
N GLU A 75 10.17 1.36 38.87
CA GLU A 75 11.40 0.65 38.56
C GLU A 75 11.52 -0.50 39.56
N ASN A 76 11.75 -1.72 39.06
CA ASN A 76 11.79 -2.94 39.87
C ASN A 76 10.57 -3.10 40.78
N GLY A 77 9.39 -2.78 40.24
CA GLY A 77 8.12 -2.84 40.96
C GLY A 77 7.88 -1.72 41.97
N GLN A 78 8.88 -0.87 42.26
CA GLN A 78 8.75 0.24 43.20
C GLN A 78 8.42 1.55 42.47
N VAL A 79 7.36 2.22 42.92
CA VAL A 79 7.00 3.55 42.40
C VAL A 79 8.01 4.56 42.92
N GLN A 80 8.62 5.29 42.00
CA GLN A 80 9.63 6.31 42.30
C GLN A 80 9.19 7.67 41.77
N THR A 81 9.89 8.72 42.19
CA THR A 81 9.64 10.07 41.66
C THR A 81 10.06 10.15 40.20
N VAL A 82 9.25 10.85 39.40
CA VAL A 82 9.58 11.10 38.00
C VAL A 82 10.71 12.14 37.94
N SER A 83 11.93 11.70 37.65
CA SER A 83 13.05 12.61 37.40
C SER A 83 12.87 13.35 36.06
N THR A 84 13.52 14.52 35.91
CA THR A 84 13.52 15.27 34.63
C THR A 84 14.07 14.42 33.49
N THR A 85 15.16 13.69 33.74
CA THR A 85 15.79 12.79 32.76
C THR A 85 14.85 11.66 32.33
N ASN A 86 14.15 11.03 33.28
CA ASN A 86 13.17 9.98 32.97
C ASN A 86 12.03 10.55 32.13
N LYS A 87 11.54 11.74 32.51
CA LYS A 87 10.49 12.44 31.78
C LYS A 87 10.88 12.73 30.35
N GLU A 88 12.07 13.26 30.10
CA GLU A 88 12.55 13.56 28.74
C GLU A 88 12.70 12.28 27.91
N ARG A 89 13.42 11.29 28.43
CA ARG A 89 13.72 10.03 27.71
C ARG A 89 12.44 9.26 27.38
N TYR A 90 11.54 9.09 28.34
CA TYR A 90 10.35 8.25 28.16
C TYR A 90 9.18 8.99 27.51
N ASN A 91 9.15 10.32 27.53
CA ASN A 91 8.27 11.08 26.64
C ASN A 91 8.72 10.96 25.20
N ALA A 92 10.02 11.12 24.93
CA ALA A 92 10.57 10.95 23.59
C ALA A 92 10.33 9.52 23.07
N PHE A 93 10.51 8.51 23.92
CA PHE A 93 10.25 7.12 23.58
C PHE A 93 8.79 6.89 23.17
N MET A 94 7.83 7.30 24.00
CA MET A 94 6.41 7.14 23.69
C MET A 94 5.98 7.96 22.47
N THR A 95 6.55 9.15 22.30
CA THR A 95 6.30 10.00 21.12
C THR A 95 6.79 9.32 19.85
N ASN A 96 8.02 8.80 19.85
CA ASN A 96 8.59 8.07 18.71
C ASN A 96 7.76 6.83 18.38
N LEU A 97 7.26 6.13 19.39
CA LEU A 97 6.41 4.95 19.20
C LEU A 97 5.10 5.31 18.48
N VAL A 98 4.41 6.36 18.94
CA VAL A 98 3.17 6.84 18.31
C VAL A 98 3.45 7.32 16.88
N THR A 99 4.50 8.12 16.66
CA THR A 99 4.86 8.63 15.33
C THR A 99 5.22 7.49 14.37
N THR A 100 6.00 6.51 14.80
CA THR A 100 6.38 5.35 13.96
C THR A 100 5.16 4.53 13.56
N ARG A 101 4.21 4.35 14.50
CA ARG A 101 2.95 3.67 14.20
C ARG A 101 2.11 4.46 13.21
N TYR A 102 2.02 5.78 13.39
CA TYR A 102 1.28 6.68 12.50
C TYR A 102 1.83 6.62 11.07
N ASP A 103 3.15 6.75 10.90
CA ASP A 103 3.79 6.67 9.60
C ASP A 103 3.58 5.31 8.92
N SER A 104 3.53 4.24 9.70
CA SER A 104 3.25 2.90 9.19
C SER A 104 1.79 2.73 8.76
N ASP A 105 0.84 3.27 9.54
CA ASP A 105 -0.58 3.23 9.20
C ASP A 105 -0.88 4.09 7.95
N VAL A 106 -0.27 5.28 7.83
CA VAL A 106 -0.37 6.13 6.63
C VAL A 106 0.16 5.41 5.39
N ARG A 107 1.33 4.74 5.50
CA ARG A 107 1.88 3.95 4.39
C ARG A 107 0.98 2.77 4.02
N ALA A 108 0.46 2.04 5.01
CA ALA A 108 -0.43 0.91 4.79
C ALA A 108 -1.77 1.36 4.16
N GLU A 109 -2.30 2.50 4.58
CA GLU A 109 -3.50 3.08 3.98
C GLU A 109 -3.24 3.53 2.54
N ALA A 110 -2.12 4.18 2.26
CA ALA A 110 -1.74 4.55 0.90
C ALA A 110 -1.60 3.31 0.01
N ALA A 111 -0.97 2.23 0.51
CA ALA A 111 -0.86 0.96 -0.20
C ALA A 111 -2.23 0.31 -0.43
N ARG A 112 -3.14 0.33 0.55
CA ARG A 112 -4.51 -0.19 0.40
C ARG A 112 -5.31 0.61 -0.61
N ARG A 113 -5.27 1.95 -0.55
CA ARG A 113 -5.96 2.80 -1.53
C ARG A 113 -5.39 2.60 -2.93
N ALA A 114 -4.07 2.46 -3.06
CA ALA A 114 -3.43 2.11 -4.32
C ALA A 114 -3.89 0.74 -4.81
N GLN A 115 -4.04 -0.27 -3.95
CA GLN A 115 -4.62 -1.56 -4.33
C GLN A 115 -6.10 -1.43 -4.73
N GLU A 116 -6.89 -0.62 -4.05
CA GLU A 116 -8.32 -0.46 -4.29
C GLU A 116 -8.66 0.25 -5.59
N LEU A 117 -7.92 1.33 -5.93
CA LEU A 117 -8.05 2.04 -7.21
C LEU A 117 -7.75 1.15 -8.43
N VAL A 118 -7.19 -0.03 -8.18
CA VAL A 118 -6.60 -0.92 -9.17
C VAL A 118 -7.35 -2.27 -9.21
N LYS A 119 -8.29 -2.51 -8.29
CA LYS A 119 -9.17 -3.70 -8.30
C LYS A 119 -10.16 -3.73 -9.46
N GLN A 120 -10.33 -2.60 -10.16
CA GLN A 120 -11.08 -2.51 -11.40
C GLN A 120 -10.30 -1.55 -12.29
N ILE A 121 -9.47 -2.08 -13.20
CA ILE A 121 -8.93 -1.27 -14.28
C ILE A 121 -9.83 -1.55 -15.47
N PRO A 122 -10.73 -0.62 -15.86
CA PRO A 122 -11.45 -0.77 -17.11
C PRO A 122 -10.48 -0.88 -18.27
N ILE A 123 -10.55 -2.00 -19.00
CA ILE A 123 -9.75 -2.26 -20.20
C ILE A 123 -10.69 -2.24 -21.40
N THR A 124 -10.36 -1.42 -22.39
CA THR A 124 -11.16 -1.24 -23.61
C THR A 124 -10.27 -1.16 -24.83
N MET A 125 -10.82 -1.45 -26.01
CA MET A 125 -10.17 -1.03 -27.26
C MET A 125 -10.21 0.49 -27.41
N GLY A 126 -9.19 1.04 -28.06
CA GLY A 126 -9.12 2.42 -28.50
C GLY A 126 -8.24 2.55 -29.74
N SER A 127 -7.85 3.78 -30.04
CA SER A 127 -6.91 4.09 -31.12
C SER A 127 -5.79 4.97 -30.59
N ASP A 128 -4.57 4.75 -31.08
CA ASP A 128 -3.42 5.61 -30.76
C ASP A 128 -3.49 6.93 -31.55
N ARG A 129 -2.47 7.79 -31.38
CA ARG A 129 -2.40 9.10 -32.07
C ARG A 129 -2.33 9.00 -33.59
N SER A 130 -1.95 7.83 -34.12
CA SER A 130 -1.83 7.54 -35.55
C SER A 130 -3.06 6.81 -36.10
N GLY A 131 -4.06 6.54 -35.26
CA GLY A 131 -5.29 5.83 -35.62
C GLY A 131 -5.17 4.31 -35.61
N PHE A 132 -4.04 3.74 -35.15
CA PHE A 132 -3.89 2.29 -35.04
C PHE A 132 -4.63 1.76 -33.80
N PRO A 133 -5.24 0.56 -33.90
CA PRO A 133 -5.93 -0.04 -32.78
C PRO A 133 -4.97 -0.36 -31.63
N VAL A 134 -5.37 -0.02 -30.42
CA VAL A 134 -4.59 -0.20 -29.19
C VAL A 134 -5.50 -0.59 -28.04
N ILE A 135 -4.97 -1.28 -27.03
CA ILE A 135 -5.70 -1.55 -25.79
C ILE A 135 -5.48 -0.37 -24.84
N ILE A 136 -6.54 0.11 -24.19
CA ILE A 136 -6.50 1.20 -23.22
C ILE A 136 -6.88 0.66 -21.86
N ALA A 137 -5.96 0.76 -20.91
CA ALA A 137 -6.20 0.49 -19.50
C ALA A 137 -6.45 1.82 -18.78
N ARG A 138 -7.60 1.96 -18.08
CA ARG A 138 -7.95 3.18 -17.34
C ARG A 138 -7.24 3.25 -15.98
N THR A 139 -5.92 3.29 -16.02
CA THR A 139 -5.02 3.45 -14.88
C THR A 139 -3.74 4.18 -15.32
N PRO A 140 -3.08 4.95 -14.44
CA PRO A 140 -1.75 5.51 -14.73
C PRO A 140 -0.71 4.44 -15.04
N TYR A 141 0.30 4.81 -15.83
CA TYR A 141 1.38 3.92 -16.28
C TYR A 141 2.09 3.22 -15.13
N ASP A 142 2.59 3.97 -14.14
CA ASP A 142 3.38 3.40 -13.03
C ASP A 142 2.60 2.37 -12.22
N VAL A 143 1.28 2.57 -12.12
CA VAL A 143 0.38 1.68 -11.40
C VAL A 143 0.19 0.36 -12.14
N LEU A 144 -0.04 0.42 -13.46
CA LEU A 144 -0.13 -0.81 -14.27
C LEU A 144 1.22 -1.54 -14.33
N TRP A 145 2.30 -0.77 -14.50
CA TRP A 145 3.66 -1.27 -14.65
C TRP A 145 4.11 -2.16 -13.50
N GLN A 146 3.79 -1.76 -12.26
CA GLN A 146 4.10 -2.52 -11.06
C GLN A 146 3.42 -3.89 -11.01
N ARG A 147 2.27 -4.06 -11.69
CA ARG A 147 1.50 -5.32 -11.71
C ARG A 147 1.86 -6.27 -12.83
N LEU A 148 2.53 -5.81 -13.87
CA LEU A 148 2.86 -6.64 -15.04
C LEU A 148 3.56 -7.98 -14.67
N PRO A 149 4.47 -8.05 -13.68
CA PRO A 149 5.07 -9.31 -13.23
C PRO A 149 4.08 -10.34 -12.69
N GLU A 150 2.91 -9.91 -12.24
CA GLU A 150 1.86 -10.78 -11.74
C GLU A 150 0.81 -11.06 -12.82
N LEU A 151 0.44 -10.04 -13.62
CA LEU A 151 -0.62 -10.13 -14.61
C LEU A 151 -0.22 -10.95 -15.85
N LEU A 152 0.99 -10.73 -16.39
CA LEU A 152 1.41 -11.41 -17.63
C LEU A 152 1.56 -12.93 -17.44
N PRO A 153 2.16 -13.45 -16.35
CA PRO A 153 2.20 -14.89 -16.10
C PRO A 153 0.83 -15.52 -15.96
N LYS A 154 -0.12 -14.81 -15.33
CA LYS A 154 -1.51 -15.26 -15.29
C LYS A 154 -2.08 -15.40 -16.69
N MET A 155 -1.65 -14.65 -17.70
CA MET A 155 -2.13 -14.80 -19.08
C MET A 155 -1.36 -15.84 -19.92
N GLY A 156 -0.46 -16.63 -19.32
CA GLY A 156 0.39 -17.57 -20.07
C GLY A 156 1.67 -16.95 -20.65
N PHE A 157 2.05 -15.75 -20.18
CA PHE A 157 3.29 -15.10 -20.61
C PHE A 157 4.39 -15.20 -19.56
N THR A 158 5.52 -15.79 -19.94
CA THR A 158 6.74 -15.76 -19.15
C THR A 158 7.56 -14.53 -19.52
N ILE A 159 7.75 -13.60 -18.58
CA ILE A 159 8.54 -12.38 -18.82
C ILE A 159 10.01 -12.73 -18.97
N GLU A 160 10.61 -12.32 -20.09
CA GLU A 160 12.04 -12.45 -20.36
C GLU A 160 12.79 -11.16 -20.02
N GLU A 161 12.22 -10.01 -20.37
CA GLU A 161 12.84 -8.70 -20.17
C GLU A 161 11.79 -7.64 -19.86
N ARG A 162 12.14 -6.67 -19.01
CA ARG A 162 11.27 -5.55 -18.66
C ARG A 162 12.10 -4.26 -18.51
N ASN A 163 11.75 -3.23 -19.29
CA ASN A 163 12.41 -1.94 -19.25
C ASN A 163 11.40 -0.80 -19.04
N GLN A 164 11.40 -0.21 -17.84
CA GLN A 164 10.43 0.82 -17.45
C GLN A 164 10.64 2.16 -18.15
N SER A 165 11.88 2.53 -18.46
CA SER A 165 12.14 3.80 -19.14
C SER A 165 11.69 3.77 -20.61
N GLN A 166 11.65 2.57 -21.19
CA GLN A 166 11.18 2.34 -22.56
C GLN A 166 9.72 1.89 -22.63
N GLY A 167 9.09 1.54 -21.51
CA GLY A 167 7.74 0.98 -21.48
C GLY A 167 7.63 -0.37 -22.16
N THR A 168 8.69 -1.16 -22.21
CA THR A 168 8.72 -2.43 -22.94
C THR A 168 8.77 -3.64 -22.02
N VAL A 169 7.95 -4.65 -22.34
CA VAL A 169 8.05 -5.98 -21.74
C VAL A 169 8.17 -7.02 -22.85
N LYS A 170 9.25 -7.77 -22.86
CA LYS A 170 9.42 -8.93 -23.73
C LYS A 170 9.01 -10.18 -22.97
N ALA A 171 8.10 -10.96 -23.52
CA ALA A 171 7.59 -12.15 -22.88
C ALA A 171 7.31 -13.27 -23.88
N LYS A 172 7.53 -14.51 -23.44
CA LYS A 172 7.23 -15.71 -24.20
C LYS A 172 5.84 -16.21 -23.85
N TYR A 173 5.01 -16.38 -24.86
CA TYR A 173 3.67 -16.95 -24.73
C TYR A 173 3.72 -18.47 -24.90
N ALA A 174 3.06 -19.15 -23.98
CA ALA A 174 2.63 -20.53 -24.14
C ALA A 174 1.15 -20.58 -23.74
N ALA A 175 0.32 -21.23 -24.57
CA ALA A 175 -1.11 -21.34 -24.30
C ALA A 175 -1.34 -22.00 -22.93
N PRO A 176 -2.08 -21.33 -22.01
CA PRO A 176 -2.52 -21.92 -20.76
C PRO A 176 -3.41 -23.14 -21.00
N ASP A 177 -3.51 -24.02 -19.99
CA ASP A 177 -4.37 -25.19 -20.03
C ASP A 177 -5.88 -24.85 -19.90
N ASP A 178 -6.73 -25.84 -20.18
CA ASP A 178 -8.18 -25.66 -20.13
C ASP A 178 -8.68 -25.33 -18.72
N GLU A 179 -8.01 -25.82 -17.67
CA GLU A 179 -8.33 -25.51 -16.27
C GLU A 179 -8.16 -24.00 -15.98
N PHE A 180 -7.09 -23.39 -16.49
CA PHE A 180 -6.89 -21.94 -16.39
C PHE A 180 -8.03 -21.15 -17.03
N TRP A 181 -8.40 -21.48 -18.27
CA TRP A 181 -9.46 -20.76 -19.00
C TRP A 181 -10.83 -20.90 -18.33
N GLN A 182 -11.13 -22.08 -17.77
CA GLN A 182 -12.30 -22.29 -16.93
C GLN A 182 -12.25 -21.43 -15.67
N GLN A 183 -11.09 -21.35 -15.01
CA GLN A 183 -10.93 -20.55 -13.80
C GLN A 183 -11.13 -19.06 -14.09
N VAL A 184 -10.57 -18.54 -15.19
CA VAL A 184 -10.66 -17.11 -15.57
C VAL A 184 -12.01 -16.76 -16.18
N GLY A 185 -12.75 -17.75 -16.71
CA GLY A 185 -14.10 -17.56 -17.24
C GLY A 185 -14.14 -16.82 -18.58
N VAL A 186 -13.03 -16.88 -19.34
CA VAL A 186 -12.88 -16.22 -20.64
C VAL A 186 -12.45 -17.25 -21.69
N LYS A 187 -12.76 -16.96 -22.97
CA LYS A 187 -12.36 -17.83 -24.07
C LYS A 187 -10.83 -17.79 -24.25
N PRO A 188 -10.20 -18.93 -24.60
CA PRO A 188 -8.80 -18.95 -24.99
C PRO A 188 -8.51 -17.97 -26.12
N ILE A 189 -7.36 -17.30 -26.06
CA ILE A 189 -6.88 -16.42 -27.13
C ILE A 189 -6.22 -17.30 -28.19
N GLU A 190 -6.52 -17.08 -29.46
CA GLU A 190 -5.87 -17.77 -30.58
C GLU A 190 -4.48 -17.17 -30.89
N LEU A 191 -3.63 -17.06 -29.87
CA LEU A 191 -2.26 -16.57 -29.99
C LEU A 191 -1.30 -17.75 -30.22
N LYS A 192 -0.39 -17.61 -31.18
CA LYS A 192 0.63 -18.63 -31.44
C LYS A 192 1.68 -18.60 -30.33
N SER A 193 2.16 -19.76 -29.91
CA SER A 193 3.31 -19.84 -29.00
C SER A 193 4.52 -19.14 -29.64
N GLY A 194 5.16 -18.25 -28.89
CA GLY A 194 6.22 -17.41 -29.44
C GLY A 194 6.59 -16.25 -28.50
N THR A 195 7.56 -15.45 -28.91
CA THR A 195 7.97 -14.27 -28.15
C THR A 195 7.25 -13.04 -28.66
N TYR A 196 6.72 -12.25 -27.73
CA TYR A 196 5.99 -11.02 -27.97
C TYR A 196 6.62 -9.88 -27.18
N THR A 197 6.52 -8.67 -27.75
CA THR A 197 6.92 -7.44 -27.07
C THR A 197 5.69 -6.58 -26.83
N PHE A 198 5.44 -6.28 -25.58
CA PHE A 198 4.42 -5.34 -25.14
C PHE A 198 5.05 -3.95 -25.03
N LEU A 199 4.34 -2.94 -25.55
CA LEU A 199 4.68 -1.53 -25.42
C LEU A 199 3.57 -0.81 -24.64
N PHE A 200 3.95 -0.25 -23.51
CA PHE A 200 3.08 0.47 -22.58
C PHE A 200 3.36 1.98 -22.69
N GLY A 201 2.36 2.75 -23.12
CA GLY A 201 2.47 4.19 -23.28
C GLY A 201 1.68 4.95 -22.21
N ASP A 202 2.29 5.99 -21.64
CA ASP A 202 1.62 6.86 -20.67
C ASP A 202 0.69 7.86 -21.38
N LEU A 203 -0.58 7.85 -20.97
CA LEU A 203 -1.63 8.77 -21.41
C LEU A 203 -2.20 9.58 -20.23
N GLY A 204 -1.43 9.75 -19.16
CA GLY A 204 -1.80 10.47 -17.93
C GLY A 204 -2.57 9.57 -16.97
N ASN A 205 -3.90 9.61 -17.03
CA ASN A 205 -4.74 8.74 -16.19
C ASN A 205 -5.09 7.39 -16.84
N ARG A 206 -4.45 7.08 -17.97
CA ARG A 206 -4.63 5.86 -18.75
C ARG A 206 -3.28 5.38 -19.27
N THR A 207 -3.23 4.11 -19.62
CA THR A 207 -2.06 3.49 -20.26
C THR A 207 -2.51 2.83 -21.56
N SER A 208 -1.81 3.11 -22.66
CA SER A 208 -1.97 2.36 -23.91
C SER A 208 -1.11 1.10 -23.88
N ILE A 209 -1.61 0.01 -24.46
CA ILE A 209 -0.92 -1.27 -24.54
C ILE A 209 -0.97 -1.76 -25.99
N ASN A 210 0.21 -1.79 -26.62
CA ASN A 210 0.43 -2.35 -27.94
C ASN A 210 1.25 -3.63 -27.83
N VAL A 211 1.08 -4.55 -28.78
CA VAL A 211 1.80 -5.84 -28.80
C VAL A 211 2.36 -6.07 -30.19
N THR A 212 3.63 -6.48 -30.26
CA THR A 212 4.29 -6.91 -31.50
C THR A 212 4.79 -8.33 -31.39
N ASP A 213 4.87 -9.04 -32.51
CA ASP A 213 5.50 -10.35 -32.59
C ASP A 213 7.04 -10.29 -32.52
N SER A 214 7.70 -11.43 -32.61
CA SER A 214 9.16 -11.55 -32.60
C SER A 214 9.86 -10.87 -33.78
N ALA A 215 9.14 -10.58 -34.87
CA ALA A 215 9.64 -9.83 -36.02
C ALA A 215 9.40 -8.31 -35.88
N GLY A 216 8.82 -7.86 -34.75
CA GLY A 216 8.48 -6.46 -34.50
C GLY A 216 7.21 -6.02 -35.25
N LYS A 217 6.43 -6.94 -35.82
CA LYS A 217 5.17 -6.60 -36.49
C LYS A 217 4.05 -6.47 -35.46
N PRO A 218 3.23 -5.41 -35.51
CA PRO A 218 2.06 -5.29 -34.67
C PRO A 218 1.13 -6.50 -34.83
N VAL A 219 0.60 -6.99 -33.71
CA VAL A 219 -0.49 -7.98 -33.75
C VAL A 219 -1.75 -7.33 -34.35
N ASN A 220 -2.59 -8.12 -35.00
CA ASN A 220 -3.77 -7.59 -35.67
C ASN A 220 -4.85 -7.14 -34.66
N GLU A 221 -5.81 -6.33 -35.13
CA GLU A 221 -6.87 -5.79 -34.28
C GLU A 221 -7.77 -6.86 -33.65
N ALA A 222 -8.05 -7.94 -34.38
CA ALA A 222 -8.87 -9.05 -33.89
C ALA A 222 -8.23 -9.69 -32.65
N LEU A 223 -6.91 -9.89 -32.69
CA LEU A 223 -6.15 -10.44 -31.58
C LEU A 223 -6.09 -9.47 -30.39
N LEU A 224 -5.91 -8.17 -30.62
CA LEU A 224 -6.00 -7.17 -29.55
C LEU A 224 -7.39 -7.19 -28.89
N LYS A 225 -8.46 -7.31 -29.68
CA LYS A 225 -9.84 -7.43 -29.18
C LYS A 225 -10.05 -8.67 -28.34
N GLU A 226 -9.43 -9.80 -28.70
CA GLU A 226 -9.47 -11.03 -27.91
C GLU A 226 -8.67 -10.92 -26.60
N MET A 227 -7.59 -10.14 -26.58
CA MET A 227 -6.80 -9.92 -25.37
C MET A 227 -7.53 -9.05 -24.33
N VAL A 228 -8.41 -8.13 -24.73
CA VAL A 228 -9.16 -7.24 -23.82
C VAL A 228 -9.93 -7.99 -22.71
N PRO A 229 -10.81 -8.98 -23.01
CA PRO A 229 -11.54 -9.70 -21.98
C PRO A 229 -10.61 -10.49 -21.05
N VAL A 230 -9.51 -11.05 -21.56
CA VAL A 230 -8.55 -11.79 -20.74
C VAL A 230 -7.78 -10.87 -19.81
N LEU A 231 -7.27 -9.75 -20.32
CA LEU A 231 -6.63 -8.71 -19.50
C LEU A 231 -7.58 -8.21 -18.42
N SER A 232 -8.85 -7.96 -18.76
CA SER A 232 -9.87 -7.51 -17.80
C SER A 232 -10.07 -8.52 -16.68
N ALA A 233 -10.28 -9.80 -17.03
CA ALA A 233 -10.52 -10.87 -16.07
C ALA A 233 -9.31 -11.13 -15.16
N VAL A 234 -8.09 -11.03 -15.70
CA VAL A 234 -6.84 -11.24 -14.94
C VAL A 234 -6.54 -10.08 -14.01
N VAL A 235 -6.89 -8.85 -14.38
CA VAL A 235 -6.73 -7.66 -13.52
C VAL A 235 -7.73 -7.64 -12.36
N ASP A 236 -8.98 -8.06 -12.62
CA ASP A 236 -10.06 -8.06 -11.63
C ASP A 236 -9.96 -9.24 -10.64
N LYS A 237 -9.22 -10.30 -11.01
CA LYS A 237 -8.94 -11.43 -10.12
C LYS A 237 -7.89 -11.08 -9.05
N LYS A 238 -8.30 -11.29 -7.79
CA LYS A 238 -7.41 -11.29 -6.62
C LYS A 238 -6.40 -12.44 -6.68
#